data_AF-A0A528HPA1-F1
#
_entry.id   AF-A0A528HPA1-F1
#
_cell.length_a   1.000
_cell.length_b   1.000
_cell.length_c   1.000
_cell.angle_alpha   90.00
_cell.angle_beta   90.00
_cell.angle_gamma   90.00
#
_symmetry.space_group_name_H-M   'P 1'
#
loop_
_entity.id
_entity.type
_entity.pdbx_description
1 polymer ?
#
loop_
_entity_poly.entity_id
_entity_poly.type
_entity_poly.pdbx_seq_one_letter_code
_entity_poly.pdbx_strand_id
1 'polypeptide(L)'
;MSDKGRARKGRKTQIAGQFSWRLIEMQESPAYRVLSQSGHRVLDRLEIEIGRHGGNDNGKLPTTFDQFEGYGIHRHAIAPAVREVVALGFVEITQEGRAGNAEWRRPNFFRLTYRHTEKAEPTDDWRK
;
A
#
# COMPACT_ATOMS: atom_id res chain seq x y z
N MET A 1 -18.86 -29.56 -17.76
CA MET A 1 -17.67 -28.75 -18.11
C MET A 1 -18.07 -27.30 -18.04
N SER A 2 -17.64 -26.57 -17.01
CA SER A 2 -17.97 -25.14 -16.87
C SER A 2 -17.39 -24.35 -18.04
N ASP A 3 -18.24 -23.55 -18.66
CA ASP A 3 -17.92 -22.60 -19.73
C ASP A 3 -16.72 -21.74 -19.32
N LYS A 4 -15.53 -22.10 -19.83
CA LYS A 4 -14.30 -21.33 -19.62
C LYS A 4 -14.32 -20.11 -20.54
N GLY A 5 -15.09 -19.11 -20.10
CA GLY A 5 -14.94 -17.69 -20.42
C GLY A 5 -14.79 -17.33 -21.91
N ARG A 6 -15.92 -17.17 -22.61
CA ARG A 6 -15.95 -16.50 -23.91
C ARG A 6 -15.64 -15.00 -23.74
N ALA A 7 -14.69 -14.47 -24.52
CA ALA A 7 -14.31 -13.05 -24.45
C ALA A 7 -15.54 -12.15 -24.69
N ARG A 8 -15.80 -11.22 -23.77
CA ARG A 8 -16.91 -10.25 -23.89
C ARG A 8 -16.57 -9.22 -24.97
N LYS A 9 -17.20 -9.32 -26.15
CA LYS A 9 -17.10 -8.30 -27.20
C LYS A 9 -18.05 -7.13 -26.87
N GLY A 10 -17.53 -5.91 -26.77
CA GLY A 10 -18.34 -4.68 -26.73
C GLY A 10 -18.92 -4.24 -25.38
N ARG A 11 -18.50 -4.81 -24.24
CA ARG A 11 -18.95 -4.36 -22.91
C ARG A 11 -17.80 -3.65 -22.19
N LYS A 12 -18.03 -2.42 -21.71
CA LYS A 12 -17.06 -1.72 -20.86
C LYS A 12 -16.73 -2.60 -19.65
N THR A 13 -15.44 -2.76 -19.36
CA THR A 13 -14.97 -3.52 -18.20
C THR A 13 -15.46 -2.80 -16.95
N GLN A 14 -16.30 -3.47 -16.16
CA GLN A 14 -16.72 -3.01 -14.84
C GLN A 14 -16.00 -3.85 -13.79
N ILE A 15 -15.40 -3.20 -12.81
CA ILE A 15 -14.84 -3.86 -11.63
C ILE A 15 -15.92 -3.81 -10.55
N ALA A 16 -16.22 -4.96 -9.94
CA ALA A 16 -17.40 -5.12 -9.08
C ALA A 16 -17.31 -4.38 -7.73
N GLY A 17 -16.15 -3.85 -7.35
CA GLY A 17 -15.93 -3.18 -6.08
C GLY A 17 -14.80 -2.17 -6.13
N GLN A 18 -14.44 -1.63 -4.97
CA GLN A 18 -13.26 -0.78 -4.82
C GLN A 18 -12.02 -1.50 -5.35
N PHE A 19 -11.18 -0.78 -6.07
CA PHE A 19 -9.94 -1.31 -6.63
C PHE A 19 -8.79 -0.34 -6.38
N SER A 20 -7.60 -0.91 -6.30
CA SER A 20 -6.35 -0.23 -6.05
C SER A 20 -5.46 -0.45 -7.27
N TRP A 21 -5.28 0.56 -8.12
CA TRP A 21 -4.54 0.44 -9.39
C TRP A 21 -3.05 0.72 -9.19
N ARG A 22 -2.13 -0.02 -9.78
CA ARG A 22 -0.69 0.33 -9.80
C ARG A 22 -0.26 0.51 -11.25
N LEU A 23 0.63 1.47 -11.53
CA LEU A 23 1.19 1.61 -12.87
C LEU A 23 1.91 0.32 -13.28
N ILE A 24 1.82 -0.07 -14.55
CA ILE A 24 2.57 -1.21 -15.08
C ILE A 24 4.07 -0.93 -15.00
N GLU A 25 4.47 0.29 -15.36
CA GLU A 25 5.86 0.76 -15.22
C GLU A 25 6.40 0.60 -13.79
N MET A 26 5.58 0.93 -12.78
CA MET A 26 5.93 0.72 -11.37
C MET A 26 6.16 -0.77 -11.08
N GLN A 27 5.27 -1.65 -11.56
CA GLN A 27 5.40 -3.09 -11.33
C GLN A 27 6.62 -3.71 -12.05
N GLU A 28 7.01 -3.15 -13.20
CA GLU A 28 8.17 -3.57 -13.97
C GLU A 28 9.49 -2.98 -13.46
N SER A 29 9.43 -1.94 -12.63
CA SER A 29 10.60 -1.25 -12.09
C SER A 29 11.54 -2.20 -11.33
N PRO A 30 12.87 -1.97 -11.34
CA PRO A 30 13.79 -2.69 -10.48
C PRO A 30 13.38 -2.61 -9.00
N ALA A 31 12.97 -1.43 -8.53
CA ALA A 31 12.56 -1.20 -7.15
C ALA A 31 11.39 -2.11 -6.72
N TYR A 32 10.39 -2.32 -7.58
CA TYR A 32 9.25 -3.17 -7.23
C TYR A 32 9.61 -4.66 -7.27
N ARG A 33 10.44 -5.07 -8.24
CA ARG A 33 10.83 -6.48 -8.40
C ARG A 33 11.72 -7.01 -7.27
N VAL A 34 12.44 -6.14 -6.56
CA VAL A 34 13.29 -6.54 -5.43
C VAL A 34 12.56 -6.60 -4.09
N LEU A 35 11.28 -6.17 -4.03
CA LEU A 35 10.51 -6.20 -2.79
C LEU A 35 10.42 -7.61 -2.22
N SER A 36 10.67 -7.72 -0.92
CA SER A 36 10.33 -8.92 -0.17
C SER A 36 8.81 -9.18 -0.18
N GLN A 37 8.41 -10.42 0.09
CA GLN A 37 6.99 -10.76 0.28
C GLN A 37 6.33 -9.90 1.37
N SER A 38 7.10 -9.55 2.42
CA SER A 38 6.61 -8.67 3.48
C SER A 38 6.46 -7.22 2.99
N GLY A 39 7.38 -6.73 2.16
CA GLY A 39 7.29 -5.43 1.50
C GLY A 39 6.03 -5.30 0.64
N HIS A 40 5.75 -6.31 -0.20
CA HIS A 40 4.49 -6.37 -0.94
C HIS A 40 3.26 -6.31 -0.02
N ARG A 41 3.26 -7.08 1.07
CA ARG A 41 2.15 -7.06 2.04
C ARG A 41 1.99 -5.72 2.76
N VAL A 42 3.07 -4.98 2.99
CA VAL A 42 2.99 -3.61 3.52
C VAL A 42 2.25 -2.71 2.52
N LEU A 43 2.64 -2.73 1.24
CA LEU A 43 1.96 -1.94 0.21
C LEU A 43 0.47 -2.31 0.11
N ASP A 44 0.16 -3.60 0.06
CA ASP A 44 -1.23 -4.07 -0.04
C ASP A 44 -2.06 -3.62 1.17
N ARG A 45 -1.50 -3.71 2.39
CA ARG A 45 -2.20 -3.28 3.61
C ARG A 45 -2.46 -1.78 3.63
N LEU A 46 -1.49 -0.97 3.20
CA LEU A 46 -1.65 0.50 3.14
C LEU A 46 -2.65 0.91 2.06
N GLU A 47 -2.68 0.22 0.93
CA GLU A 47 -3.68 0.46 -0.12
C GLU A 47 -5.11 0.16 0.34
N ILE A 48 -5.29 -0.91 1.12
CA ILE A 48 -6.58 -1.20 1.77
C ILE A 48 -6.98 -0.06 2.72
N GLU A 49 -6.02 0.53 3.43
CA GLU A 49 -6.30 1.67 4.34
C GLU A 49 -6.79 2.90 3.56
N ILE A 50 -6.14 3.23 2.44
CA ILE A 50 -6.60 4.30 1.54
C ILE A 50 -8.04 4.05 1.10
N GLY A 51 -8.36 2.83 0.65
CA GLY A 51 -9.71 2.48 0.19
C GLY A 51 -10.77 2.63 1.29
N ARG A 52 -10.43 2.25 2.52
CA ARG A 52 -11.30 2.44 3.70
C ARG A 52 -11.53 3.91 4.05
N HIS A 53 -10.56 4.78 3.75
CA HIS A 53 -10.65 6.24 3.95
C HIS A 53 -11.21 6.98 2.73
N GLY A 54 -11.85 6.28 1.79
CA GLY A 54 -12.48 6.90 0.62
C GLY A 54 -11.49 7.46 -0.42
N GLY A 55 -10.20 7.11 -0.33
CA GLY A 55 -9.21 7.47 -1.34
C GLY A 55 -8.52 8.83 -1.18
N ASN A 56 -8.95 9.67 -0.23
CA ASN A 56 -8.53 11.08 -0.19
C ASN A 56 -7.43 11.40 0.84
N ASP A 57 -7.26 10.56 1.85
CA ASP A 57 -6.37 10.83 2.99
C ASP A 57 -4.97 10.20 2.85
N ASN A 58 -4.41 10.17 1.64
CA ASN A 58 -3.03 9.71 1.44
C ASN A 58 -2.06 10.62 2.21
N GLY A 59 -1.19 10.03 3.03
CA GLY A 59 -0.31 10.75 3.96
C GLY A 59 -0.86 10.86 5.39
N LYS A 60 -2.09 10.40 5.62
CA LYS A 60 -2.68 10.21 6.95
C LYS A 60 -3.21 8.80 7.11
N LEU A 61 -2.43 7.79 6.73
CA LEU A 61 -2.82 6.39 6.86
C LEU A 61 -2.31 5.84 8.19
N PRO A 62 -3.13 5.83 9.27
CA PRO A 62 -2.72 5.23 10.52
C PRO A 62 -2.65 3.72 10.31
N THR A 63 -1.46 3.13 10.46
CA THR A 63 -1.37 1.67 10.44
C THR A 63 -0.45 1.17 11.54
N THR A 64 -0.97 0.24 12.34
CA THR A 64 -0.27 -0.32 13.48
C THR A 64 0.43 -1.63 13.15
N PHE A 65 1.41 -2.02 13.97
CA PHE A 65 2.05 -3.34 13.88
C PHE A 65 1.03 -4.48 13.97
N ASP A 66 0.02 -4.38 14.84
CA ASP A 66 -1.00 -5.42 14.98
C ASP A 66 -1.89 -5.52 13.73
N GLN A 67 -2.11 -4.41 13.00
CA GLN A 67 -2.82 -4.45 11.72
C GLN A 67 -1.98 -5.08 10.60
N PHE A 68 -0.66 -4.87 10.59
CA PHE A 68 0.25 -5.57 9.67
C PHE A 68 0.34 -7.06 10.00
N GLU A 69 0.40 -7.40 11.29
CA GLU A 69 0.38 -8.79 11.77
C GLU A 69 -0.92 -9.50 11.40
N GLY A 70 -2.07 -8.86 11.65
CA GLY A 70 -3.38 -9.38 11.24
C GLY A 70 -3.56 -9.50 9.72
N TYR A 71 -2.81 -8.74 8.91
CA TYR A 71 -2.77 -8.89 7.46
C TYR A 71 -1.89 -10.06 7.00
N GLY A 72 -1.06 -10.60 7.90
CA GLY A 72 -0.22 -11.78 7.64
C GLY A 72 1.28 -11.47 7.54
N ILE A 73 1.76 -10.36 8.07
CA ILE A 73 3.21 -10.08 8.18
C ILE A 73 3.70 -10.55 9.54
N HIS A 74 4.70 -11.43 9.57
CA HIS A 74 5.29 -11.84 10.85
C HIS A 74 5.84 -10.63 11.62
N ARG A 75 5.58 -10.54 12.93
CA ARG A 75 5.87 -9.33 13.73
C ARG A 75 7.31 -8.82 13.61
N HIS A 76 8.29 -9.73 13.58
CA HIS A 76 9.71 -9.39 13.41
C HIS A 76 10.08 -8.94 11.99
N ALA A 77 9.25 -9.23 10.99
CA ALA A 77 9.45 -8.80 9.60
C ALA A 77 8.83 -7.42 9.30
N ILE A 78 7.94 -6.91 10.16
CA ILE A 78 7.23 -5.63 9.92
C ILE A 78 8.22 -4.47 9.83
N ALA A 79 9.09 -4.27 10.83
CA ALA A 79 10.02 -3.14 10.82
C ALA A 79 11.03 -3.19 9.66
N PRO A 80 11.66 -4.33 9.33
CA PRO A 80 12.44 -4.47 8.09
C PRO A 80 11.64 -4.17 6.82
N ALA A 81 10.42 -4.69 6.68
CA ALA A 81 9.59 -4.46 5.50
C ALA A 81 9.18 -3.00 5.32
N VAL A 82 8.83 -2.31 6.42
CA VAL A 82 8.55 -0.87 6.39
C VAL A 82 9.78 -0.08 5.95
N ARG A 83 10.98 -0.39 6.48
CA ARG A 83 12.22 0.26 6.04
C ARG A 83 12.52 0.00 4.58
N GLU A 84 12.30 -1.21 4.10
CA GLU A 84 12.47 -1.60 2.70
C GLU A 84 11.57 -0.76 1.77
N VAL A 85 10.26 -0.70 2.02
CA VAL A 85 9.34 0.06 1.14
C VAL A 85 9.59 1.56 1.17
N VAL A 86 10.11 2.09 2.29
CA VAL A 86 10.53 3.50 2.39
C VAL A 86 11.82 3.73 1.61
N ALA A 87 12.82 2.87 1.78
CA ALA A 87 14.10 2.97 1.08
C ALA A 87 13.94 2.84 -0.44
N LEU A 88 13.01 2.00 -0.91
CA LEU A 88 12.68 1.83 -2.32
C LEU A 88 11.73 2.91 -2.86
N GLY A 89 11.34 3.89 -2.03
CA GLY A 89 10.57 5.04 -2.47
C GLY A 89 9.09 4.78 -2.73
N PHE A 90 8.51 3.69 -2.23
CA PHE A 90 7.07 3.41 -2.36
C PHE A 90 6.23 4.02 -1.26
N VAL A 91 6.83 4.21 -0.08
CA VAL A 91 6.17 4.70 1.13
C VAL A 91 6.99 5.83 1.74
N GLU A 92 6.30 6.81 2.31
CA GLU A 92 6.90 7.78 3.24
C GLU A 92 6.22 7.66 4.61
N ILE A 93 6.99 7.75 5.69
CA ILE A 93 6.46 7.91 7.05
C ILE A 93 6.27 9.42 7.28
N THR A 94 5.02 9.88 7.26
CA THR A 94 4.69 11.31 7.42
C THR A 94 4.67 11.75 8.87
N GLN A 95 4.41 10.81 9.78
CA GLN A 95 4.55 11.01 11.21
C GLN A 95 5.01 9.72 11.86
N GLU A 96 6.15 9.78 12.55
CA GLU A 96 6.64 8.67 13.33
C GLU A 96 5.72 8.39 14.52
N GLY A 97 5.39 7.12 14.68
CA GLY A 97 4.69 6.61 15.84
C GLY A 97 5.57 6.64 17.08
N ARG A 98 4.94 6.56 18.26
CA ARG A 98 5.64 6.46 19.54
C ARG A 98 5.32 5.13 20.20
N ALA A 99 6.36 4.39 20.55
CA ALA A 99 6.25 3.24 21.45
C ALA A 99 5.90 3.75 22.85
N GLY A 100 4.87 3.16 23.46
CA GLY A 100 4.39 3.53 24.79
C GLY A 100 3.33 2.55 25.28
N ASN A 101 3.05 2.57 26.59
CA ASN A 101 1.97 1.78 27.17
C ASN A 101 0.63 2.23 26.58
N ALA A 102 -0.17 1.29 26.09
CA ALA A 102 -1.52 1.42 25.50
C ALA A 102 -1.96 2.86 25.14
N GLU A 103 -2.35 3.65 26.15
CA GLU A 103 -2.87 5.02 26.04
C GLU A 103 -1.89 6.04 25.39
N TRP A 104 -0.59 5.80 25.50
CA TRP A 104 0.46 6.67 24.93
C TRP A 104 0.98 6.20 23.57
N ARG A 105 0.50 5.05 23.08
CA ARG A 105 0.93 4.49 21.79
C ARG A 105 0.34 5.30 20.65
N ARG A 106 1.20 5.79 19.75
CA ARG A 106 0.79 6.46 18.52
C ARG A 106 1.16 5.60 17.31
N PRO A 107 0.25 5.41 16.34
CA PRO A 107 0.59 4.72 15.10
C PRO A 107 1.57 5.56 14.27
N ASN A 108 2.28 4.91 13.36
CA ASN A 108 2.90 5.62 12.25
C ASN A 108 1.80 6.06 11.28
N PHE A 109 1.99 7.24 10.69
CA PHE A 109 1.21 7.66 9.54
C PHE A 109 2.05 7.49 8.29
N PHE A 110 1.43 6.93 7.26
CA PHE A 110 2.08 6.62 6.00
C PHE A 110 1.47 7.40 4.83
N ARG A 111 2.29 7.66 3.81
CA ARG A 111 1.90 8.08 2.47
C ARG A 111 2.37 7.04 1.46
N LEU A 112 1.52 6.68 0.50
CA LEU A 112 1.95 5.94 -0.70
C LEU A 112 2.38 6.96 -1.75
N THR A 113 3.64 6.89 -2.18
CA THR A 113 4.27 7.90 -3.05
C THR A 113 3.73 7.89 -4.47
N TYR A 114 3.10 6.79 -4.89
CA TYR A 114 2.56 6.54 -6.23
C TYR A 114 1.02 6.66 -6.30
N ARG A 115 0.37 7.13 -5.23
CA ARG A 115 -1.09 7.28 -5.16
C ARG A 115 -1.50 8.74 -5.30
N HIS A 116 -2.29 9.02 -6.34
CA HIS A 116 -2.99 10.30 -6.46
C HIS A 116 -4.03 10.44 -5.37
N THR A 117 -4.21 11.67 -4.90
CA THR A 117 -5.40 12.09 -4.16
C THR A 117 -6.06 13.22 -4.93
N GLU A 118 -7.26 13.61 -4.52
CA GLU A 118 -7.92 14.81 -5.05
C GLU A 118 -7.05 16.06 -4.97
N LYS A 119 -6.15 16.15 -3.98
CA LYS A 119 -5.40 17.37 -3.64
C LYS A 119 -3.92 17.32 -4.00
N ALA A 120 -3.39 16.17 -4.42
CA ALA A 120 -1.97 16.00 -4.66
C ALA A 120 -1.67 14.91 -5.70
N GLU A 121 -0.75 15.23 -6.60
CA GLU A 121 -0.11 14.29 -7.52
C GLU A 121 0.87 13.37 -6.78
N PRO A 122 1.09 12.13 -7.26
CA PRO A 122 2.10 11.24 -6.75
C PRO A 122 3.50 11.82 -7.00
N THR A 123 4.40 11.55 -6.07
CA THR A 123 5.83 11.91 -6.20
C THR A 123 6.62 10.86 -6.97
N ASP A 124 6.10 9.63 -7.05
CA ASP A 124 6.74 8.49 -7.73
C ASP A 124 8.22 8.32 -7.34
N ASP A 125 8.53 8.42 -6.04
CA ASP A 125 9.90 8.37 -5.52
C ASP A 125 10.63 7.05 -5.87
N TRP A 126 9.89 6.01 -6.24
CA TRP A 126 10.39 4.72 -6.73
C TRP A 126 11.06 4.79 -8.11
N ARG A 127 10.92 5.89 -8.85
CA ARG A 127 11.57 6.11 -10.16
C ARG A 127 13.03 6.55 -10.09
N LYS A 128 13.56 6.78 -8.89
CA LYS A 128 14.93 7.30 -8.67
C LYS A 128 16.02 6.29 -8.99
#